data_AF-A0A962TF67-F1
#
_entry.id   AF-A0A962TF67-F1
#
_cell.length_a   1.000
_cell.length_b   1.000
_cell.length_c   1.000
_cell.angle_alpha   90.00
_cell.angle_beta   90.00
_cell.angle_gamma   90.00
#
_symmetry.space_group_name_H-M   'P 1'
#
loop_
_entity.id
_entity.type
_entity.pdbx_description
1 polymer ?
#
loop_
_entity_poly.entity_id
_entity_poly.type
_entity_poly.pdbx_seq_one_letter_code
_entity_poly.pdbx_strand_id
1 'polypeptide(L)'
;MRAFKILILLLMWTAIAWAAPAPNSSSPSQALLLEVRGAIGPASRDFILSGLEKARERKVAAVILQIDTPGGLDSSMRDIIQAILASPVPVIGYVAPEGARAASAGTYILYA
;
A
#
# COMPACT_ATOMS: atom_id res chain seq x y z
N MET A 1 24.06 -52.07 -16.99
CA MET A 1 23.83 -51.21 -15.81
C MET A 1 24.37 -49.78 -15.95
N ARG A 2 25.57 -49.55 -16.53
CA ARG A 2 26.15 -48.19 -16.68
C ARG A 2 25.39 -47.30 -17.68
N ALA A 3 25.01 -47.83 -18.85
CA ALA A 3 24.25 -47.09 -19.87
C ALA A 3 22.86 -46.64 -19.39
N PHE A 4 22.19 -47.46 -18.57
CA PHE A 4 20.88 -47.13 -17.99
C PHE A 4 20.96 -45.95 -17.00
N LYS A 5 22.04 -45.86 -16.22
CA LYS A 5 22.28 -44.72 -15.32
C LYS A 5 22.56 -43.42 -16.08
N ILE A 6 23.28 -43.50 -17.20
CA ILE A 6 23.59 -42.33 -18.06
C ILE A 6 22.30 -41.80 -18.70
N LEU A 7 21.41 -42.68 -19.14
CA LEU A 7 20.12 -42.29 -19.71
C LEU A 7 19.21 -41.60 -18.67
N ILE A 8 19.17 -42.11 -17.43
CA ILE A 8 18.43 -41.48 -16.33
C ILE A 8 19.00 -40.10 -15.99
N LEU A 9 20.33 -39.95 -15.96
CA LEU A 9 20.99 -38.67 -15.70
C LEU A 9 20.70 -37.64 -16.79
N LEU A 10 20.70 -38.05 -18.07
CA LEU A 10 20.33 -37.18 -19.19
C LEU A 10 18.86 -36.74 -19.13
N LEU A 11 17.95 -37.67 -18.80
CA LEU A 11 16.52 -37.36 -18.61
C LEU A 11 16.28 -36.40 -17.43
N MET A 12 17.00 -36.58 -16.32
CA MET A 12 16.93 -35.67 -15.17
C MET A 12 17.47 -34.28 -15.52
N TRP A 13 18.53 -34.19 -16.34
CA TRP A 13 19.09 -32.91 -16.78
C TRP A 13 18.12 -32.14 -17.68
N THR A 14 17.44 -32.83 -18.60
CA THR A 14 16.41 -32.21 -19.46
C THR A 14 15.18 -31.75 -18.68
N ALA A 15 14.81 -32.45 -17.61
CA ALA A 15 13.68 -32.06 -16.76
C ALA A 15 13.96 -30.77 -15.96
N ILE A 16 15.21 -30.57 -15.51
CA ILE A 16 15.63 -29.36 -14.80
C ILE A 16 15.71 -28.16 -15.74
N ALA A 17 16.11 -28.37 -17.00
CA ALA A 17 16.22 -27.29 -18.00
C ALA A 17 14.85 -26.73 -18.46
N TRP A 18 13.75 -27.51 -18.31
CA TRP A 18 12.39 -27.05 -18.64
C TRP A 18 11.70 -26.35 -17.46
N ALA A 19 12.22 -26.48 -16.23
CA ALA A 19 11.71 -25.77 -15.07
C ALA A 19 12.19 -24.31 -15.07
N ALA A 20 11.88 -23.56 -16.12
CA ALA A 20 11.98 -22.11 -16.09
C ALA A 20 10.95 -21.60 -15.06
N PRO A 21 11.35 -20.75 -14.09
CA PRO A 21 10.38 -20.11 -13.21
C PRO A 21 9.37 -19.37 -14.09
N ALA A 22 8.09 -19.71 -13.94
CA ALA A 22 7.03 -18.96 -14.59
C ALA A 22 7.22 -17.48 -14.24
N PRO A 23 7.08 -16.54 -15.20
CA PRO A 23 7.07 -15.13 -14.85
C PRO A 23 6.00 -14.96 -13.77
N ASN A 24 6.41 -14.44 -12.60
CA ASN A 24 5.46 -14.06 -11.58
C ASN A 24 4.56 -13.01 -12.21
N SER A 25 3.37 -13.45 -12.64
CA SER A 25 2.29 -12.58 -13.06
C SER A 25 1.80 -11.86 -11.80
N SER A 26 2.59 -10.92 -11.29
CA SER A 26 2.15 -10.01 -10.25
C SER A 26 0.98 -9.24 -10.85
N SER A 27 -0.24 -9.64 -10.51
CA SER A 27 -1.46 -8.89 -10.81
C SER A 27 -1.17 -7.41 -10.54
N PRO A 28 -1.55 -6.48 -11.42
CA PRO A 28 -1.22 -5.07 -11.28
C PRO A 28 -1.58 -4.64 -9.87
N SER A 29 -0.57 -4.22 -9.11
CA SER A 29 -0.73 -3.97 -7.69
C SER A 29 -1.55 -2.70 -7.52
N GLN A 30 -2.83 -2.84 -7.20
CA GLN A 30 -3.73 -1.70 -7.09
C GLN A 30 -3.33 -0.85 -5.89
N ALA A 31 -3.41 0.47 -6.04
CA ALA A 31 -3.34 1.42 -4.93
C ALA A 31 -4.75 1.94 -4.62
N LEU A 32 -5.04 2.17 -3.34
CA LEU A 32 -6.31 2.76 -2.92
C LEU A 32 -6.15 4.27 -2.73
N LEU A 33 -6.89 5.07 -3.49
CA LEU A 33 -6.93 6.53 -3.31
C LEU A 33 -7.98 6.90 -2.26
N LEU A 34 -7.56 7.64 -1.23
CA LEU A 34 -8.41 8.27 -0.23
C LEU A 34 -8.28 9.78 -0.37
N GLU A 35 -9.37 10.44 -0.79
CA GLU A 35 -9.41 11.90 -0.92
C GLU A 35 -9.90 12.54 0.37
N VAL A 36 -9.05 13.38 0.97
CA VAL A 36 -9.34 14.11 2.21
C VAL A 36 -9.36 15.59 1.90
N ARG A 37 -10.56 16.19 1.96
CA ARG A 37 -10.77 17.62 1.70
C ARG A 37 -11.40 18.30 2.92
N GLY A 38 -10.95 19.51 3.22
CA GLY A 38 -11.48 20.32 4.31
C GLY A 38 -10.86 19.99 5.66
N ALA A 39 -11.53 20.39 6.74
CA ALA A 39 -10.98 20.32 8.09
C ALA A 39 -10.80 18.87 8.58
N ILE A 40 -9.72 18.62 9.32
CA ILE A 40 -9.49 17.35 10.00
C ILE A 40 -10.36 17.27 11.26
N GLY A 41 -11.30 16.33 11.29
CA GLY A 41 -12.19 16.09 12.42
C GLY A 41 -12.67 14.63 12.49
N PRO A 42 -13.66 14.32 13.34
CA PRO A 42 -14.10 12.95 13.56
C PRO A 42 -14.54 12.23 12.27
N ALA A 43 -15.24 12.93 11.39
CA ALA A 43 -15.69 12.36 10.12
C ALA A 43 -14.52 11.99 9.18
N SER A 44 -13.53 12.87 9.02
CA SER A 44 -12.36 12.57 8.19
C SER A 44 -11.49 11.47 8.82
N ARG A 45 -11.38 11.44 10.16
CA ARG A 45 -10.72 10.35 10.87
C ARG A 45 -11.39 9.02 10.56
N ASP A 46 -12.70 8.91 10.78
CA ASP A 46 -13.43 7.66 10.58
C ASP A 46 -13.36 7.19 9.12
N PHE A 47 -13.42 8.14 8.17
CA PHE A 47 -13.20 7.87 6.75
C PHE A 47 -11.82 7.28 6.47
N ILE A 48 -10.75 7.90 6.97
CA ILE A 48 -9.36 7.45 6.76
C ILE A 48 -9.14 6.09 7.40
N LEU A 49 -9.52 5.90 8.66
CA LEU A 49 -9.37 4.62 9.37
C LEU A 49 -10.11 3.48 8.66
N SER A 50 -11.35 3.74 8.22
CA SER A 50 -12.11 2.76 7.43
C SER A 50 -11.46 2.46 6.08
N GLY A 51 -10.83 3.46 5.46
CA GLY A 51 -10.10 3.31 4.21
C GLY A 51 -8.83 2.47 4.37
N LEU A 52 -8.06 2.69 5.43
CA LEU A 52 -6.88 1.91 5.79
C LEU A 52 -7.25 0.44 6.06
N GLU A 53 -8.35 0.19 6.75
CA GLU A 53 -8.82 -1.17 7.01
C GLU A 53 -9.22 -1.89 5.71
N LYS A 54 -9.95 -1.21 4.82
CA LYS A 54 -10.26 -1.74 3.48
C LYS A 54 -9.01 -2.02 2.66
N ALA A 55 -7.98 -1.18 2.77
CA ALA A 55 -6.69 -1.38 2.10
C ALA A 55 -6.02 -2.67 2.59
N ARG A 56 -6.02 -2.88 3.92
CA ARG A 56 -5.51 -4.09 4.56
C ARG A 56 -6.24 -5.34 4.10
N GLU A 57 -7.58 -5.33 4.13
CA GLU A 57 -8.43 -6.46 3.70
C GLU A 57 -8.20 -6.83 2.24
N ARG A 58 -8.10 -5.81 1.37
CA ARG A 58 -7.91 -5.98 -0.08
C ARG A 58 -6.46 -6.29 -0.47
N LYS A 59 -5.52 -6.19 0.46
CA LYS A 59 -4.08 -6.38 0.23
C LYS A 59 -3.58 -5.53 -0.95
N VAL A 60 -4.01 -4.27 -0.99
CA VAL A 60 -3.53 -3.29 -1.98
C VAL A 60 -2.05 -3.00 -1.73
N ALA A 61 -1.33 -2.59 -2.77
CA ALA A 61 0.10 -2.31 -2.63
C ALA A 61 0.41 -1.04 -1.85
N ALA A 62 -0.48 -0.06 -1.89
CA ALA A 62 -0.35 1.19 -1.16
C ALA A 62 -1.72 1.88 -1.00
N VAL A 63 -1.79 2.78 -0.04
CA VAL A 63 -2.83 3.81 0.05
C VAL A 63 -2.24 5.13 -0.39
N ILE A 64 -2.92 5.85 -1.27
CA ILE A 64 -2.61 7.24 -1.60
C ILE A 64 -3.58 8.09 -0.81
N LEU A 65 -3.08 8.84 0.17
CA LEU A 65 -3.84 9.80 0.95
C LEU A 65 -3.70 11.17 0.28
N GLN A 66 -4.68 11.51 -0.57
CA GLN A 66 -4.70 12.81 -1.25
C GLN A 66 -5.28 13.86 -0.31
N ILE A 67 -4.51 14.91 0.00
CA ILE A 67 -4.85 15.87 1.05
C ILE A 67 -5.00 17.28 0.49
N ASP A 68 -6.12 17.91 0.83
CA ASP A 68 -6.33 19.35 0.81
C ASP A 68 -7.04 19.80 2.10
N THR A 69 -6.25 20.23 3.10
CA THR A 69 -6.77 20.58 4.43
C THR A 69 -6.15 21.88 4.99
N PRO A 70 -6.95 22.75 5.61
CA PRO A 70 -6.46 23.86 6.43
C PRO A 70 -5.92 23.40 7.81
N GLY A 71 -6.08 22.12 8.16
CA GLY A 71 -5.80 21.58 9.50
C GLY A 71 -7.06 21.15 10.23
N GLY A 72 -6.97 20.96 11.54
CA GLY A 72 -8.11 20.54 12.34
C GLY A 72 -7.75 20.09 13.74
N LEU A 73 -8.58 19.23 14.32
CA LEU A 73 -8.49 18.81 15.71
C LEU A 73 -7.27 17.92 15.98
N ASP A 74 -6.53 18.20 17.05
CA ASP A 74 -5.36 17.43 17.49
C ASP A 74 -5.71 15.96 17.78
N SER A 75 -6.87 15.68 18.40
CA SER A 75 -7.30 14.31 18.67
C SER A 75 -7.51 13.50 17.39
N SER A 76 -8.27 14.03 16.42
CA SER A 76 -8.48 13.38 15.13
C SER A 76 -7.17 13.21 14.35
N MET A 77 -6.29 14.21 14.39
CA MET A 77 -4.95 14.13 13.79
C MET A 77 -4.12 13.01 14.41
N ARG A 78 -4.06 12.91 15.74
CA ARG A 78 -3.30 11.87 16.45
C ARG A 78 -3.84 10.47 16.17
N ASP A 79 -5.16 10.30 16.17
CA ASP A 79 -5.80 9.03 15.81
C ASP A 79 -5.40 8.60 14.38
N ILE A 80 -5.41 9.53 13.42
CA ILE A 80 -4.98 9.27 12.03
C ILE A 80 -3.50 8.89 11.97
N ILE A 81 -2.62 9.65 12.64
CA ILE A 81 -1.17 9.39 12.65
C ILE A 81 -0.88 8.00 13.22
N GLN A 82 -1.51 7.64 14.34
CA GLN A 82 -1.34 6.31 14.94
C GLN A 82 -1.80 5.20 14.00
N ALA A 83 -2.92 5.39 13.30
CA ALA A 83 -3.41 4.42 12.32
C ALA A 83 -2.49 4.27 11.11
N ILE A 84 -1.91 5.37 10.61
CA ILE A 84 -0.92 5.34 9.52
C ILE A 84 0.34 4.58 9.95
N LEU A 85 0.91 4.92 11.10
CA LEU A 85 2.13 4.30 11.62
C LEU A 85 1.96 2.80 11.94
N ALA A 86 0.75 2.38 12.29
CA ALA A 86 0.42 0.98 12.54
C ALA A 86 0.04 0.20 11.26
N SER A 87 -0.11 0.88 10.12
CA SER A 87 -0.62 0.27 8.90
C SER A 87 0.37 -0.75 8.32
N PRO A 88 -0.05 -2.00 8.04
CA PRO A 88 0.77 -2.96 7.31
C PRO A 88 0.81 -2.67 5.80
N VAL A 89 -0.03 -1.73 5.31
CA VAL A 89 -0.04 -1.25 3.92
C VAL A 89 0.65 0.12 3.88
N PRO A 90 1.64 0.34 3.00
CA PRO A 90 2.30 1.63 2.84
C PRO A 90 1.30 2.76 2.55
N VAL A 91 1.46 3.91 3.23
CA VAL A 91 0.64 5.10 3.01
C VAL A 91 1.48 6.19 2.38
N ILE A 92 1.01 6.74 1.26
CA ILE A 92 1.67 7.80 0.51
C ILE A 92 0.83 9.07 0.68
N GLY A 93 1.39 10.06 1.37
CA GLY A 93 0.79 11.40 1.43
C GLY A 93 0.97 12.15 0.11
N TYR A 94 -0.10 12.70 -0.46
CA TYR A 94 -0.07 13.44 -1.72
C TYR A 94 -0.90 14.74 -1.62
N VAL A 95 -0.23 15.89 -1.64
CA VAL A 95 -0.93 17.19 -1.63
C VAL A 95 -1.34 17.54 -3.05
N ALA A 96 -2.65 17.49 -3.32
CA ALA A 96 -3.20 17.71 -4.64
C ALA A 96 -4.70 18.05 -4.58
N PRO A 97 -5.25 18.75 -5.60
CA PRO A 97 -4.59 19.22 -6.82
C PRO A 97 -3.73 20.47 -6.61
N GLU A 98 -3.27 21.09 -7.70
CA GLU A 98 -2.62 22.40 -7.64
C GLU A 98 -3.43 23.40 -6.79
N GLY A 99 -2.75 24.13 -5.92
CA GLY A 99 -3.38 25.04 -4.96
C GLY A 99 -3.84 24.38 -3.65
N ALA A 100 -3.85 23.05 -3.57
CA ALA A 100 -4.10 22.33 -2.32
C ALA A 100 -2.99 22.56 -1.30
N ARG A 101 -3.31 22.30 -0.03
CA ARG A 101 -2.35 22.39 1.07
C ARG A 101 -2.57 21.28 2.09
N ALA A 102 -1.52 20.99 2.84
CA ALA A 102 -1.61 20.19 4.05
C ALA A 102 -1.15 21.05 5.23
N ALA A 103 -2.01 21.98 5.66
CA ALA A 103 -1.68 22.90 6.74
C ALA A 103 -1.97 22.30 8.12
N SER A 104 -1.19 22.73 9.13
CA SER A 104 -1.38 22.36 10.55
C SER A 104 -1.48 20.84 10.72
N ALA A 105 -2.63 20.29 11.14
CA ALA A 105 -2.84 18.85 11.26
C ALA A 105 -2.46 18.07 10.00
N GLY A 106 -2.72 18.62 8.81
CA GLY A 106 -2.31 17.99 7.55
C GLY A 106 -0.79 17.80 7.44
N THR A 107 0.01 18.75 7.94
CA THR A 107 1.47 18.65 7.94
C THR A 107 1.95 17.48 8.80
N TYR A 108 1.36 17.31 9.98
CA TYR A 108 1.73 16.20 10.87
C TYR A 108 1.27 14.85 10.32
N ILE A 109 0.10 14.79 9.67
CA ILE A 109 -0.35 13.59 8.97
C ILE A 109 0.61 13.19 7.85
N LEU A 110 1.21 14.14 7.13
CA LEU A 110 2.24 13.86 6.12
C LEU A 110 3.58 13.39 6.69
N TYR A 111 3.85 13.62 7.97
CA TYR A 111 5.06 13.14 8.66
C TYR A 111 4.91 11.77 9.31
N ALA A 112 3.70 11.21 9.34
CA ALA A 112 3.44 9.85 9.79
C ALA A 112 3.98 8.84 8.77
#